data_AF-A0A847N0C5-F1
#
_entry.id   AF-A0A847N0C5-F1
#
_cell.length_a   1.000
_cell.length_b   1.000
_cell.length_c   1.000
_cell.angle_alpha   90.00
_cell.angle_beta   90.00
_cell.angle_gamma   90.00
#
_symmetry.space_group_name_H-M   'P 1'
#
loop_
_entity.id
_entity.type
_entity.pdbx_description
1 polymer ?
#
loop_
_entity_poly.entity_id
_entity_poly.type
_entity_poly.pdbx_seq_one_letter_code
_entity_poly.pdbx_strand_id
1 'polypeptide(L)' 'MKKILKPREREQLLGTMYGGPMGLWFTLFFTVPLGIIILYSFMKRGLYGGVEWEFTLDAYRQMF' A
#
# COMPACT_ATOMS: atom_id res chain seq x y z
N MET A 1 -30.15 22.87 11.07
CA MET A 1 -31.09 21.88 10.49
C MET A 1 -30.48 20.48 10.66
N LYS A 2 -31.05 19.60 11.50
CA LYS A 2 -30.63 18.19 11.54
C LYS A 2 -31.11 17.52 10.26
N LYS A 3 -30.18 17.17 9.36
CA LYS A 3 -30.52 16.34 8.20
C LYS A 3 -30.91 14.96 8.73
N ILE A 4 -32.19 14.61 8.65
CA ILE A 4 -32.68 13.29 9.02
C ILE A 4 -32.31 12.36 7.86
N LEU A 5 -31.24 11.58 8.05
CA LEU A 5 -30.79 10.60 7.06
C LEU A 5 -31.83 9.48 6.93
N LYS A 6 -32.06 9.00 5.71
CA LYS A 6 -32.89 7.81 5.52
C LYS A 6 -32.23 6.60 6.18
N PRO A 7 -32.98 5.61 6.70
CA PRO A 7 -32.42 4.47 7.42
C PRO A 7 -31.27 3.76 6.68
N ARG A 8 -31.42 3.53 5.37
CA ARG A 8 -30.40 2.91 4.50
C ARG A 8 -29.12 3.74 4.38
N GLU A 9 -29.22 5.06 4.23
CA GLU A 9 -28.08 5.96 4.11
C GLU A 9 -27.31 6.04 5.44
N ARG A 10 -28.04 6.00 6.56
CA ARG A 10 -27.45 5.94 7.90
C ARG A 10 -26.69 4.63 8.11
N GLU A 11 -27.26 3.50 7.72
CA GLU A 11 -26.59 2.18 7.83
C GLU A 11 -25.32 2.12 6.97
N GLN A 12 -25.36 2.63 5.75
CA GLN A 12 -24.17 2.72 4.89
C GLN A 12 -23.09 3.62 5.49
N LEU A 13 -23.47 4.81 5.96
CA LEU A 13 -22.54 5.73 6.62
C LEU A 13 -21.88 5.10 7.84
N LEU A 14 -22.68 4.43 8.69
CA LEU A 14 -22.17 3.73 9.88
C LEU A 14 -21.24 2.59 9.47
N GLY A 15 -21.62 1.78 8.48
CA GLY A 15 -20.78 0.69 7.94
C GLY A 15 -19.43 1.18 7.44
N THR A 16 -19.41 2.28 6.67
CA THR A 16 -18.15 2.89 6.20
C THR A 16 -17.36 3.52 7.33
N MET A 17 -18.01 4.17 8.31
CA MET A 17 -17.32 4.79 9.45
C MET A 17 -16.66 3.74 10.36
N TYR A 18 -17.34 2.62 10.63
CA TYR A 18 -16.80 1.56 11.48
C TYR A 18 -15.81 0.66 10.72
N GLY A 19 -16.08 0.35 9.45
CA GLY A 19 -15.20 -0.47 8.62
C GLY A 19 -13.99 0.29 8.05
N GLY A 20 -14.07 1.62 7.95
CA GLY A 20 -13.05 2.49 7.36
C GLY A 20 -11.67 2.35 8.01
N PRO A 21 -11.55 2.49 9.35
CA PRO A 21 -10.26 2.32 10.05
C PRO A 21 -9.63 0.95 9.81
N MET A 22 -10.43 -0.12 9.83
CA MET A 22 -9.96 -1.50 9.58
C MET A 22 -9.50 -1.68 8.14
N GLY A 23 -10.28 -1.19 7.17
CA GLY A 23 -9.94 -1.22 5.75
C GLY A 23 -8.66 -0.46 5.47
N LEU A 24 -8.52 0.74 6.03
CA LEU A 24 -7.31 1.56 5.90
C LEU A 24 -6.09 0.86 6.51
N TRP A 25 -6.24 0.21 7.66
CA TRP A 25 -5.17 -0.58 8.27
C TRP A 25 -4.71 -1.70 7.35
N PHE A 26 -5.63 -2.53 6.83
CA PHE A 26 -5.27 -3.60 5.91
C PHE A 26 -4.63 -3.06 4.63
N THR A 27 -5.19 -2.01 4.04
CA THR A 27 -4.60 -1.40 2.85
C THR A 27 -3.17 -0.95 3.12
N LEU A 28 -2.90 -0.24 4.22
CA LEU A 28 -1.55 0.21 4.55
C LEU A 28 -0.59 -0.98 4.74
N PHE A 29 -0.98 -1.99 5.52
CA PHE A 29 -0.11 -3.12 5.81
C PHE A 29 0.16 -4.04 4.62
N PHE A 30 -0.72 -4.08 3.63
CA PHE A 30 -0.46 -4.80 2.38
C PHE A 30 0.29 -3.94 1.36
N THR A 31 -0.12 -2.68 1.18
CA THR A 31 0.44 -1.80 0.16
C THR A 31 1.85 -1.33 0.51
N VAL A 32 2.15 -1.04 1.78
CA VAL A 32 3.48 -0.53 2.18
C VAL A 32 4.59 -1.56 1.92
N PRO A 33 4.50 -2.83 2.37
CA PRO A 33 5.52 -3.82 2.09
C PRO A 33 5.68 -4.12 0.59
N LEU A 34 4.58 -4.17 -0.16
CA LEU A 34 4.64 -4.35 -1.61
C LEU A 34 5.35 -3.17 -2.29
N GLY A 35 5.06 -1.94 -1.85
CA GLY A 35 5.75 -0.74 -2.31
C GLY A 35 7.25 -0.79 -2.04
N ILE A 36 7.65 -1.25 -0.86
CA ILE A 36 9.08 -1.44 -0.52
C ILE A 36 9.74 -2.44 -1.47
N ILE A 37 9.11 -3.59 -1.72
CA ILE A 37 9.64 -4.61 -2.64
C ILE A 37 9.79 -4.05 -4.05
N ILE A 38 8.77 -3.35 -4.55
CA ILE A 38 8.77 -2.73 -5.87
C ILE A 38 9.90 -1.69 -5.97
N LEU A 39 10.08 -0.84 -4.96
CA LEU A 39 11.16 0.15 -4.98
C LEU A 39 12.53 -0.53 -5.01
N TYR A 40 12.76 -1.52 -4.14
CA TYR A 40 14.04 -2.24 -4.06
C TYR A 40 14.33 -3.08 -5.30
N SER A 41 13.32 -3.56 -6.03
CA SER A 41 13.54 -4.37 -7.23
C SER A 41 14.14 -3.56 -8.39
N PHE A 42 14.02 -2.23 -8.35
CA PHE A 42 14.68 -1.31 -9.31
C PHE A 42 15.97 -0.70 -8.78
N MET A 43 16.39 -1.02 -7.55
CA MET A 43 17.65 -0.52 -6.99
C MET A 43 18.80 -1.45 -7.35
N LYS A 44 20.00 -0.88 -7.42
CA LYS A 44 21.21 -1.62 -7.76
C LYS A 44 21.78 -2.32 -6.53
N ARG A 45 22.22 -3.57 -6.71
CA ARG A 45 22.90 -4.34 -5.65
C ARG A 45 24.27 -3.73 -5.37
N GLY A 46 24.50 -3.31 -4.13
CA GLY A 46 25.81 -2.84 -3.67
C GLY A 46 26.81 -3.99 -3.49
N LEU A 47 28.10 -3.68 -3.60
CA LEU A 47 29.19 -4.66 -3.51
C LEU A 47 29.26 -5.42 -2.18
N TYR A 48 28.88 -4.79 -1.06
CA TYR A 48 29.02 -5.33 0.30
C TYR A 48 27.69 -5.70 0.97
N GLY A 49 26.65 -6.05 0.19
CA GLY A 49 25.38 -6.55 0.74
C GLY A 49 24.33 -5.49 1.07
N GLY A 50 24.40 -4.32 0.42
CA GLY A 50 23.37 -3.27 0.47
C GLY A 50 22.74 -2.99 -0.89
N VAL A 51 22.04 -1.87 -0.98
CA VAL A 51 21.50 -1.33 -2.24
C VAL A 51 21.98 0.11 -2.46
N GLU A 52 22.24 0.45 -3.70
CA GLU A 52 22.50 1.83 -4.14
C GLU A 52 21.18 2.42 -4.66
N TRP A 53 20.88 3.68 -4.33
CA TRP A 53 19.71 4.42 -4.82
C TRP A 53 19.87 4.86 -6.29
N GLU A 54 20.27 3.91 -7.13
CA GLU A 54 20.44 4.04 -8.57
C GLU A 54 19.43 3.10 -9.25
N PHE A 55 18.66 3.65 -10.19
CA PHE A 55 17.68 2.86 -10.95
C PHE A 55 18.40 1.89 -11.90
N THR A 56 18.09 0.60 -11.82
CA THR A 56 18.62 -0.44 -12.72
C THR A 56 17.59 -1.56 -12.95
N LEU A 57 17.77 -2.29 -14.06
CA LEU A 57 17.03 -3.51 -14.40
C LEU A 57 17.90 -4.76 -14.30
N ASP A 58 19.12 -4.65 -13.78
CA ASP A 58 20.06 -5.76 -13.74
C ASP A 58 19.55 -6.94 -12.91
N ALA A 59 18.79 -6.68 -11.84
CA ALA A 59 18.16 -7.73 -11.05
C ALA A 59 17.21 -8.61 -11.89
N TYR A 60 16.46 -8.00 -12.81
CA TYR A 60 15.57 -8.73 -13.72
C TYR A 60 16.36 -9.46 -14.83
N ARG A 61 17.44 -8.84 -15.34
CA ARG A 61 18.32 -9.48 -16.33
C ARG A 61 19.02 -10.72 -15.78
N GLN A 62 19.36 -10.74 -14.49
CA GLN A 62 20.00 -11.88 -13.83
C GLN A 62 19.02 -13.04 -13.55
N MET A 63 17.72 -12.79 -13.60
CA MET A 63 16.70 -13.82 -13.37
C MET A 63 16.52 -14.77 -14.56
N PHE A 64 16.92 -14.34 -15.77
CA PHE A 64 16.80 -15.10 -17.02
C PHE A 64 18.17 -15.47 -17.57
#